data_AF-A0A7Y4Z1Y8-F1
#
_entry.id   AF-A0A7Y4Z1Y8-F1
#
_cell.length_a   1.000
_cell.length_b   1.000
_cell.length_c   1.000
_cell.angle_alpha   90.00
_cell.angle_beta   90.00
_cell.angle_gamma   90.00
#
_symmetry.space_group_name_H-M   'P 1'
#
loop_
_entity.id
_entity.type
_entity.pdbx_description
1 polymer ?
#
loop_
_entity_poly.entity_id
_entity_poly.type
_entity_poly.pdbx_seq_one_letter_code
_entity_poly.pdbx_strand_id
1 'polypeptide(L)'
;MKNSLFLIIIILFLQNCSIPQNKKYIFNISKKYKDFDLLLVIPANNGSETVNVCISNTELFKNVFSAHYISEYNDFTNFIQSVINNKKSIDFNNLKELPYKIINPKAVVFDYYKEKGLNGLVGSYLNKEGNRFSSVYSISEDDKYGLIKIMFENHYYVSWNDYRACFVFTKELDSEDDQK
;
A
#
# COMPACT_ATOMS: atom_id res chain seq x y z
N MET A 1 29.96 -41.30 4.33
CA MET A 1 29.66 -40.25 3.33
C MET A 1 28.15 -40.12 3.05
N LYS A 2 27.29 -39.97 4.08
CA LYS A 2 25.83 -39.82 3.89
C LYS A 2 25.29 -38.44 4.30
N ASN A 3 26.12 -37.59 4.91
CA ASN A 3 25.71 -36.27 5.41
C ASN A 3 25.80 -35.16 4.35
N SER A 4 26.42 -35.44 3.19
CA SER A 4 26.62 -34.44 2.13
C SER A 4 25.43 -34.35 1.16
N LEU A 5 24.67 -35.44 0.98
CA LEU A 5 23.50 -35.47 0.09
C LEU A 5 22.31 -34.68 0.66
N PHE A 6 22.16 -34.65 1.99
CA PHE A 6 21.05 -33.95 2.66
C PHE A 6 21.19 -32.42 2.56
N LEU A 7 22.43 -31.92 2.51
CA LEU A 7 22.70 -30.49 2.39
C LEU A 7 22.33 -29.94 0.99
N ILE A 8 22.50 -30.76 -0.05
CA ILE A 8 22.20 -30.37 -1.44
C ILE A 8 20.68 -30.24 -1.66
N ILE A 9 19.87 -31.06 -0.98
CA ILE A 9 18.39 -30.99 -1.07
C ILE A 9 17.84 -29.72 -0.39
N ILE A 10 18.44 -29.27 0.71
CA ILE A 10 18.05 -28.01 1.39
C ILE A 10 18.38 -26.79 0.53
N ILE A 11 19.50 -26.82 -0.21
CA ILE A 11 19.89 -25.75 -1.13
C ILE A 11 18.96 -25.68 -2.35
N LEU A 12 18.45 -26.82 -2.84
CA LEU A 12 17.50 -26.85 -3.96
C LEU A 12 16.10 -26.32 -3.58
N PHE A 13 15.66 -26.45 -2.33
CA PHE A 13 14.38 -25.87 -1.87
C PHE A 13 14.41 -24.33 -1.72
N LEU A 14 15.60 -23.71 -1.60
CA LEU A 14 15.76 -22.26 -1.55
C LEU A 14 15.73 -21.59 -2.94
N GLN A 15 15.73 -22.37 -4.02
CA GLN A 15 15.76 -21.84 -5.40
C GLN A 15 14.39 -21.59 -6.02
N ASN A 16 13.28 -21.90 -5.34
CA ASN A 16 11.99 -21.32 -5.68
C ASN A 16 11.93 -19.89 -5.13
N CYS A 17 12.69 -19.00 -5.78
CA CYS A 17 12.67 -17.58 -5.54
C CYS A 17 11.34 -17.02 -6.10
N SER A 18 10.23 -17.35 -5.43
CA SER A 18 9.02 -16.56 -5.57
C SER A 18 9.39 -15.16 -5.16
N ILE A 19 9.27 -14.20 -6.08
CA ILE A 19 9.39 -12.78 -5.77
C ILE A 19 8.57 -12.53 -4.50
N PRO A 20 9.18 -12.02 -3.40
CA PRO A 20 8.44 -11.72 -2.19
C PRO A 20 7.16 -10.96 -2.54
N GLN A 21 6.02 -11.35 -1.97
CA GLN A 21 4.70 -10.78 -2.32
C GLN A 21 4.72 -9.24 -2.36
N ASN A 22 5.45 -8.61 -1.43
CA ASN A 22 5.69 -7.17 -1.37
C ASN A 22 6.40 -6.62 -2.64
N LYS A 23 7.42 -7.30 -3.18
CA LYS A 23 8.10 -6.85 -4.41
C LYS A 23 7.17 -6.85 -5.63
N LYS A 24 6.30 -7.86 -5.80
CA LYS A 24 5.31 -7.88 -6.89
C LYS A 24 4.29 -6.76 -6.71
N TYR A 25 3.81 -6.54 -5.48
CA TYR A 25 2.90 -5.45 -5.15
C TYR A 25 3.53 -4.08 -5.49
N ILE A 26 4.74 -3.81 -5.00
CA ILE A 26 5.50 -2.58 -5.28
C ILE A 26 5.69 -2.37 -6.78
N PHE A 27 6.10 -3.41 -7.52
CA PHE A 27 6.24 -3.34 -8.97
C PHE A 27 4.91 -2.94 -9.62
N ASN A 28 3.80 -3.58 -9.23
CA ASN A 28 2.50 -3.28 -9.81
C ASN A 28 2.06 -1.84 -9.57
N ILE A 29 2.12 -1.33 -8.33
CA ILE A 29 1.70 0.06 -8.02
C ILE A 29 2.60 1.12 -8.67
N SER A 30 3.87 0.80 -8.95
CA SER A 30 4.85 1.75 -9.48
C SER A 30 5.07 1.67 -10.99
N LYS A 31 4.77 0.53 -11.62
CA LYS A 31 4.93 0.35 -13.08
C LYS A 31 3.61 0.09 -13.77
N LYS A 32 2.88 -0.96 -13.39
CA LYS A 32 1.67 -1.40 -14.09
C LYS A 32 0.50 -0.43 -13.90
N TYR A 33 0.31 0.04 -12.67
CA TYR A 33 -0.86 0.83 -12.26
C TYR A 33 -0.50 2.25 -11.83
N LYS A 34 0.63 2.78 -12.27
CA LYS A 34 1.15 4.10 -11.82
C LYS A 34 0.16 5.26 -12.04
N ASP A 35 -0.74 5.13 -13.02
CA ASP A 35 -1.73 6.14 -13.42
C ASP A 35 -3.18 5.77 -13.03
N PHE A 36 -3.37 4.87 -12.05
CA PHE A 36 -4.70 4.34 -11.64
C PHE A 36 -5.26 4.98 -10.36
N ASP A 37 -4.70 6.10 -9.89
CA ASP A 37 -5.14 6.80 -8.67
C ASP A 37 -5.31 5.90 -7.43
N LEU A 38 -4.44 4.89 -7.31
CA LEU A 38 -4.44 3.96 -6.18
C LEU A 38 -3.87 4.68 -4.95
N LEU A 39 -4.54 4.54 -3.82
CA LEU A 39 -4.08 5.17 -2.58
C LEU A 39 -2.93 4.38 -1.96
N LEU A 40 -1.86 5.11 -1.66
CA LEU A 40 -0.67 4.62 -0.98
C LEU A 40 -0.54 5.28 0.38
N VAL A 41 0.02 4.53 1.33
CA VAL A 41 0.45 5.09 2.61
C VAL A 41 1.97 5.23 2.61
N ILE A 42 2.44 6.45 2.81
CA ILE A 42 3.86 6.78 2.77
C ILE A 42 4.28 7.54 4.05
N PRO A 43 5.50 7.32 4.54
CA PRO A 43 6.09 8.16 5.58
C PRO A 43 6.48 9.54 5.00
N ALA A 44 6.10 10.60 5.70
CA ALA A 44 6.49 11.98 5.40
C ALA A 44 7.01 12.70 6.64
N ASN A 45 8.10 13.47 6.50
CA ASN A 45 8.75 14.19 7.59
C ASN A 45 8.34 15.67 7.57
N ASN A 46 7.69 16.13 8.63
CA ASN A 46 7.22 17.52 8.77
C ASN A 46 8.24 18.46 9.45
N GLY A 47 9.48 18.00 9.63
CA GLY A 47 10.58 18.72 10.29
C GLY A 47 10.77 18.34 11.75
N SER A 48 9.70 17.93 12.45
CA SER A 48 9.76 17.47 13.85
C SER A 48 9.60 15.97 14.01
N GLU A 49 8.79 15.35 13.15
CA GLU A 49 8.44 13.94 13.24
C GLU A 49 8.13 13.35 11.86
N THR A 50 8.09 12.02 11.79
CA THR A 50 7.60 11.30 10.62
C THR A 50 6.16 10.87 10.86
N VAL A 51 5.26 11.34 9.99
CA VAL A 51 3.84 10.98 9.99
C VAL A 51 3.51 10.11 8.76
N ASN A 52 2.48 9.29 8.87
CA ASN A 52 1.96 8.56 7.71
C ASN A 52 0.93 9.42 6.98
N VAL A 53 1.08 9.53 5.66
CA VAL A 53 0.13 10.22 4.80
C VAL A 53 -0.42 9.27 3.75
N CYS A 54 -1.70 9.45 3.44
CA CYS A 54 -2.41 8.79 2.35
C CYS A 54 -2.42 9.73 1.15
N ILE A 55 -1.92 9.26 0.00
CA ILE A 55 -1.87 9.99 -1.28
C ILE A 55 -2.06 9.02 -2.44
N SER A 56 -2.57 9.49 -3.59
CA SER A 56 -2.62 8.64 -4.79
C SER A 56 -1.21 8.39 -5.35
N ASN A 57 -1.00 7.21 -5.93
CA ASN A 57 0.25 6.86 -6.58
C ASN A 57 0.53 7.73 -7.81
N THR A 58 -0.52 8.21 -8.47
CA THR A 58 -0.44 9.09 -9.63
C THR A 58 0.07 10.48 -9.23
N GLU A 59 -0.46 11.07 -8.16
CA GLU A 59 0.03 12.33 -7.59
C GLU A 59 1.48 12.19 -7.11
N LEU A 60 1.77 11.09 -6.42
CA LEU A 60 3.11 10.79 -5.95
C LEU A 60 4.13 10.63 -7.10
N PHE A 61 3.73 10.01 -8.21
CA PHE A 61 4.57 9.88 -9.40
C PHE A 61 4.80 11.22 -10.09
N LYS A 62 3.71 11.91 -10.45
CA LYS A 62 3.74 13.11 -11.29
C LYS A 62 4.32 14.31 -10.56
N ASN A 63 3.92 14.54 -9.32
CA ASN A 63 4.19 15.79 -8.62
C ASN A 63 5.30 15.68 -7.57
N VAL A 64 5.56 14.49 -7.03
CA VAL A 64 6.61 14.31 -6.01
C VAL A 64 7.86 13.67 -6.60
N PHE A 65 7.74 12.46 -7.15
CA PHE A 65 8.89 11.73 -7.69
C PHE A 65 9.52 12.47 -8.85
N SER A 66 8.73 12.84 -9.86
CA SER A 66 9.25 13.44 -11.09
C SER A 66 9.86 14.82 -10.86
N ALA A 67 9.32 15.60 -9.91
CA ALA A 67 9.81 16.94 -9.60
C ALA A 67 11.02 16.95 -8.66
N HIS A 68 11.09 16.04 -7.68
CA HIS A 68 12.03 16.17 -6.56
C HIS A 68 13.00 15.00 -6.39
N TYR A 69 12.69 13.82 -6.95
CA TYR A 69 13.43 12.59 -6.64
C TYR A 69 13.93 11.81 -7.87
N ILE A 70 13.58 12.22 -9.09
CA ILE A 70 13.97 11.53 -10.32
C ILE A 70 15.48 11.44 -10.55
N SER A 71 16.25 12.41 -10.03
CA SER A 71 17.71 12.41 -10.10
C SER A 71 18.37 11.54 -9.03
N GLU A 72 17.72 11.32 -7.88
CA GLU A 72 18.19 10.46 -6.79
C GLU A 72 17.83 8.99 -7.04
N TYR A 73 16.66 8.74 -7.64
CA TYR A 73 16.13 7.41 -7.90
C TYR A 73 15.89 7.24 -9.40
N ASN A 74 16.69 6.36 -10.03
CA ASN A 74 16.65 6.05 -11.47
C ASN A 74 15.23 5.80 -12.02
N ASP A 75 14.35 5.22 -11.21
CA ASP A 75 12.95 5.00 -11.55
C ASP A 75 12.03 5.05 -10.33
N PHE A 76 10.73 5.16 -10.61
CA PHE A 76 9.70 5.25 -9.60
C PHE A 76 9.57 3.97 -8.75
N THR A 77 9.90 2.79 -9.30
CA THR A 77 9.83 1.53 -8.57
C THR A 77 10.84 1.50 -7.42
N ASN A 78 12.08 1.92 -7.67
CA ASN A 78 13.12 2.02 -6.66
C ASN A 78 12.80 3.09 -5.60
N PHE A 79 12.21 4.21 -6.02
CA PHE A 79 11.71 5.23 -5.11
C PHE A 79 10.61 4.69 -4.18
N ILE A 80 9.52 4.13 -4.74
CA ILE A 80 8.42 3.56 -3.96
C ILE A 80 8.90 2.44 -3.05
N GLN A 81 9.80 1.59 -3.54
CA GLN A 81 10.39 0.54 -2.72
C GLN A 81 11.16 1.10 -1.52
N SER A 82 11.87 2.22 -1.69
CA SER A 82 12.62 2.85 -0.60
C SER A 82 11.68 3.52 0.40
N VAL A 83 10.61 4.14 -0.08
CA VAL A 83 9.58 4.79 0.75
C VAL A 83 8.80 3.77 1.58
N ILE A 84 8.25 2.71 0.95
CA ILE A 84 7.45 1.69 1.64
C ILE A 84 8.28 0.86 2.64
N ASN A 85 9.56 0.63 2.35
CA ASN A 85 10.46 -0.04 3.28
C ASN A 85 11.05 0.91 4.34
N ASN A 86 10.50 2.12 4.49
CA ASN A 86 10.93 3.14 5.46
C ASN A 86 12.41 3.53 5.36
N LYS A 87 13.05 3.35 4.20
CA LYS A 87 14.42 3.81 3.94
C LYS A 87 14.47 5.28 3.50
N LYS A 88 13.35 5.80 3.01
CA LYS A 88 13.17 7.20 2.64
C LYS A 88 11.86 7.73 3.22
N SER A 89 11.93 8.84 3.93
CA SER A 89 10.76 9.65 4.27
C SER A 89 10.68 10.83 3.30
N ILE A 90 9.47 11.16 2.86
CA ILE A 90 9.23 12.27 1.91
C ILE A 90 9.23 13.59 2.69
N ASP A 91 9.85 14.63 2.13
CA ASP A 91 9.75 15.96 2.73
C ASP A 91 8.30 16.45 2.59
N PHE A 92 7.67 16.79 3.72
CA PHE A 92 6.28 17.24 3.76
C PHE A 92 6.04 18.52 2.94
N ASN A 93 7.07 19.34 2.73
CA ASN A 93 6.98 20.52 1.85
C ASN A 93 6.63 20.14 0.40
N ASN A 94 7.06 18.96 -0.06
CA ASN A 94 6.78 18.47 -1.41
C ASN A 94 5.33 17.99 -1.58
N LEU A 95 4.53 17.99 -0.50
CA LEU A 95 3.14 17.55 -0.51
C LEU A 95 2.13 18.69 -0.36
N LYS A 96 2.55 19.90 0.05
CA LYS A 96 1.67 20.98 0.53
C LYS A 96 0.53 21.36 -0.41
N GLU A 97 0.73 21.26 -1.72
CA GLU A 97 -0.26 21.64 -2.74
C GLU A 97 -1.03 20.44 -3.31
N LEU A 98 -0.78 19.24 -2.81
CA LEU A 98 -1.35 18.00 -3.31
C LEU A 98 -2.53 17.52 -2.43
N PRO A 99 -3.48 16.78 -3.01
CA PRO A 99 -4.54 16.16 -2.23
C PRO A 99 -3.98 14.96 -1.45
N TYR A 100 -3.61 15.18 -0.19
CA TYR A 100 -3.21 14.12 0.73
C TYR A 100 -3.99 14.21 2.05
N LYS A 101 -3.97 13.10 2.81
CA LYS A 101 -4.60 13.01 4.14
C LYS A 101 -3.63 12.44 5.15
N ILE A 102 -3.46 13.12 6.28
CA ILE A 102 -2.64 12.63 7.40
C ILE A 102 -3.43 11.54 8.12
N ILE A 103 -2.79 10.41 8.39
CA ILE A 103 -3.41 9.31 9.13
C ILE A 103 -3.25 9.58 10.62
N ASN A 104 -4.36 9.74 11.33
CA ASN A 104 -4.36 9.87 12.79
C ASN A 104 -3.90 8.54 13.43
N PRO A 105 -2.75 8.49 14.12
CA PRO A 105 -2.25 7.25 14.73
C PRO A 105 -3.11 6.73 15.89
N LYS A 106 -4.08 7.53 16.36
CA LYS A 106 -5.00 7.18 17.45
C LYS A 106 -6.39 6.71 16.95
N ALA A 107 -6.54 6.43 15.66
CA ALA A 107 -7.80 5.89 15.12
C ALA A 107 -8.16 4.56 15.81
N VAL A 108 -9.43 4.39 16.19
CA VAL A 108 -9.91 3.24 16.99
C VAL A 108 -9.78 1.92 16.22
N VAL A 109 -9.90 1.99 14.89
CA VAL A 109 -9.72 0.83 14.00
C VAL A 109 -8.37 0.13 14.19
N PHE A 110 -7.31 0.83 14.60
CA PHE A 110 -6.00 0.23 14.82
C PHE A 110 -6.00 -0.70 16.03
N ASP A 111 -6.57 -0.27 17.15
CA ASP A 111 -6.67 -1.09 18.35
C ASP A 111 -7.57 -2.30 18.10
N TYR A 112 -8.69 -2.08 17.40
CA TYR A 112 -9.58 -3.16 16.99
C TYR A 112 -8.87 -4.19 16.09
N TYR A 113 -8.09 -3.74 15.10
CA TYR A 113 -7.30 -4.61 14.22
C TYR A 113 -6.23 -5.37 14.99
N LYS A 114 -5.54 -4.72 15.94
CA LYS A 114 -4.53 -5.37 16.79
C LYS A 114 -5.11 -6.52 17.60
N GLU A 115 -6.36 -6.37 18.07
CA GLU A 115 -7.04 -7.41 18.86
C GLU A 115 -7.65 -8.52 18.01
N LYS A 116 -8.31 -8.16 16.89
CA LYS A 116 -9.16 -9.09 16.12
C LYS A 116 -8.59 -9.51 14.76
N GLY A 117 -7.52 -8.85 14.29
CA GLY A 117 -6.95 -9.07 12.96
C GLY A 117 -7.88 -8.66 11.81
N LEU A 118 -7.49 -9.00 10.57
CA LEU A 118 -8.26 -8.65 9.37
C LEU A 118 -9.67 -9.24 9.37
N ASN A 119 -9.84 -10.48 9.84
CA ASN A 119 -11.15 -11.14 9.86
C ASN A 119 -12.13 -10.42 10.79
N GLY A 120 -11.64 -9.84 11.89
CA GLY A 120 -12.47 -9.06 12.80
C GLY A 120 -13.02 -7.78 12.17
N LEU A 121 -12.30 -7.18 11.22
CA LEU A 121 -12.74 -5.94 10.57
C LEU A 121 -13.98 -6.15 9.69
N VAL A 122 -14.25 -7.38 9.27
CA VAL A 122 -15.43 -7.71 8.46
C VAL A 122 -16.70 -7.56 9.29
N GLY A 123 -17.69 -6.85 8.73
CA GLY A 123 -18.94 -6.50 9.39
C GLY A 123 -18.86 -5.15 10.12
N SER A 124 -17.81 -4.91 10.89
CA SER A 124 -17.65 -3.64 11.63
C SER A 124 -17.12 -2.49 10.78
N TYR A 125 -16.12 -2.76 9.93
CA TYR A 125 -15.46 -1.75 9.09
C TYR A 125 -15.51 -2.08 7.60
N LEU A 126 -15.65 -3.37 7.26
CA LEU A 126 -15.59 -3.88 5.89
C LEU A 126 -16.83 -4.70 5.54
N ASN A 127 -17.36 -4.48 4.33
CA ASN A 127 -18.26 -5.41 3.66
C ASN A 127 -17.42 -6.28 2.71
N LYS A 128 -17.65 -7.59 2.72
CA LYS A 128 -16.96 -8.54 1.83
C LYS A 128 -17.85 -8.84 0.62
N GLU A 129 -17.30 -8.67 -0.58
CA GLU A 129 -17.96 -8.96 -1.86
C GLU A 129 -17.02 -9.81 -2.72
N GLY A 130 -17.23 -11.13 -2.71
CA GLY A 130 -16.33 -12.08 -3.38
C GLY A 130 -14.90 -11.98 -2.83
N ASN A 131 -13.94 -11.62 -3.71
CA ASN A 131 -12.53 -11.45 -3.39
C ASN A 131 -12.14 -10.00 -3.02
N ARG A 132 -13.13 -9.11 -2.91
CA ARG A 132 -12.93 -7.69 -2.62
C ARG A 132 -13.56 -7.32 -1.28
N PHE A 133 -13.07 -6.25 -0.70
CA PHE A 133 -13.74 -5.59 0.42
C PHE A 133 -14.11 -4.15 0.06
N SER A 134 -15.13 -3.61 0.70
CA SER A 134 -15.45 -2.20 0.66
C SER A 134 -15.62 -1.65 2.07
N SER A 135 -15.20 -0.42 2.32
CA SER A 135 -15.43 0.24 3.60
C SER A 135 -16.93 0.39 3.88
N VAL A 136 -17.35 0.17 5.12
CA VAL A 136 -18.69 0.55 5.59
C VAL A 136 -18.83 2.07 5.56
N TYR A 137 -20.01 2.59 5.21
CA TYR A 137 -20.25 4.02 5.05
C TYR A 137 -20.12 4.81 6.36
N SER A 138 -20.60 4.25 7.45
CA SER A 138 -20.83 4.91 8.75
C SER A 138 -19.65 4.79 9.71
N ILE A 139 -18.42 4.93 9.22
CA ILE A 139 -17.22 4.97 10.08
C ILE A 139 -16.61 6.39 10.05
N SER A 140 -15.90 6.73 11.13
CA SER A 140 -15.26 8.04 11.27
C SER A 140 -14.20 8.26 10.17
N GLU A 141 -13.89 9.53 9.85
CA GLU A 141 -12.86 9.83 8.85
C GLU A 141 -11.48 9.27 9.28
N ASP A 142 -11.15 9.38 10.56
CA ASP A 142 -9.93 8.80 11.13
C ASP A 142 -9.87 7.28 10.94
N ASP A 143 -10.98 6.57 11.20
CA ASP A 143 -11.04 5.13 10.99
C ASP A 143 -11.00 4.75 9.50
N LYS A 144 -11.52 5.59 8.59
CA LYS A 144 -11.38 5.37 7.14
C LYS A 144 -9.91 5.35 6.73
N TYR A 145 -9.15 6.38 7.10
CA TYR A 145 -7.73 6.43 6.74
C TYR A 145 -6.88 5.44 7.53
N GLY A 146 -7.27 5.11 8.76
CA GLY A 146 -6.67 4.02 9.52
C GLY A 146 -6.88 2.65 8.83
N LEU A 147 -8.08 2.40 8.32
CA LEU A 147 -8.40 1.21 7.55
C LEU A 147 -7.59 1.14 6.26
N ILE A 148 -7.44 2.26 5.53
CA ILE A 148 -6.57 2.32 4.34
C ILE A 148 -5.14 1.90 4.68
N LYS A 149 -4.58 2.41 5.79
CA LYS A 149 -3.24 2.00 6.25
C LYS A 149 -3.16 0.51 6.53
N ILE A 150 -4.11 -0.05 7.27
CA ILE A 150 -4.14 -1.50 7.57
C ILE A 150 -4.18 -2.32 6.28
N MET A 151 -5.05 -1.95 5.34
CA MET A 151 -5.22 -2.68 4.08
C MET A 151 -3.98 -2.56 3.19
N PHE A 152 -3.37 -1.38 3.13
CA PHE A 152 -2.11 -1.13 2.43
C PHE A 152 -0.95 -1.98 2.98
N GLU A 153 -0.79 -2.05 4.31
CA GLU A 153 0.22 -2.87 4.98
C GLU A 153 0.01 -4.39 4.75
N ASN A 154 -1.22 -4.78 4.41
CA ASN A 154 -1.58 -6.13 4.00
C ASN A 154 -1.55 -6.34 2.47
N HIS A 155 -0.94 -5.41 1.73
CA HIS A 155 -0.77 -5.43 0.27
C HIS A 155 -2.07 -5.48 -0.54
N TYR A 156 -3.13 -4.81 -0.06
CA TYR A 156 -4.31 -4.54 -0.87
C TYR A 156 -4.11 -3.27 -1.68
N TYR A 157 -4.52 -3.30 -2.95
CA TYR A 157 -4.74 -2.09 -3.72
C TYR A 157 -5.99 -1.39 -3.19
N VAL A 158 -5.89 -0.08 -3.02
CA VAL A 158 -6.96 0.74 -2.46
C VAL A 158 -7.39 1.77 -3.50
N SER A 159 -8.67 1.80 -3.83
CA SER A 159 -9.26 2.79 -4.73
C SER A 159 -10.53 3.37 -4.14
N TRP A 160 -10.91 4.55 -4.60
CA TRP A 160 -12.21 5.14 -4.30
C TRP A 160 -13.23 4.71 -5.35
N ASN A 161 -14.43 4.32 -4.92
CA ASN A 161 -15.55 4.05 -5.81
C ASN A 161 -16.56 5.20 -5.70
N ASP A 162 -16.59 6.06 -6.72
CA ASP A 162 -17.45 7.24 -6.75
C ASP A 162 -18.94 6.88 -6.70
N TYR A 163 -19.35 5.83 -7.41
CA TYR A 163 -20.75 5.42 -7.46
C TYR A 163 -21.28 5.01 -6.08
N ARG A 164 -20.43 4.35 -5.29
CA ARG A 164 -20.76 3.89 -3.94
C ARG A 164 -20.17 4.79 -2.86
N ALA A 165 -19.56 5.93 -3.19
CA ALA A 165 -18.89 6.82 -2.24
C ALA A 165 -18.13 6.08 -1.11
N CYS A 166 -17.32 5.07 -1.47
CA CYS A 166 -16.63 4.22 -0.50
C CYS A 166 -15.26 3.76 -1.02
N PHE A 167 -14.38 3.35 -0.09
CA PHE A 167 -13.10 2.75 -0.46
C PHE A 167 -13.28 1.28 -0.78
N VAL A 168 -12.64 0.83 -1.84
CA VAL A 168 -12.58 -0.56 -2.27
C VAL A 168 -11.16 -1.07 -2.10
N PHE A 169 -11.05 -2.28 -1.56
CA PHE A 169 -9.80 -2.96 -1.28
C PHE A 169 -9.76 -4.29 -2.05
N THR A 170 -8.74 -4.48 -2.88
CA THR A 170 -8.56 -5.73 -3.65
C THR A 170 -7.14 -6.26 -3.55
N LYS A 171 -6.97 -7.57 -3.48
CA LYS A 171 -5.63 -8.20 -3.51
C LYS A 171 -5.05 -8.28 -4.91
N GLU A 172 -5.92 -8.32 -5.91
CA GLU A 172 -5.57 -8.43 -7.32
C GLU A 172 -6.47 -7.47 -8.09
N LEU A 173 -5.87 -6.64 -8.95
CA LEU A 173 -6.60 -5.83 -9.90
C LEU A 173 -6.75 -6.70 -11.15
N ASP A 174 -8.01 -6.98 -11.53
CA ASP A 174 -8.30 -7.71 -12.77
C ASP A 174 -7.60 -6.98 -13.93
N SER A 175 -6.89 -7.72 -14.78
CA SER A 175 -6.34 -7.16 -16.02
C SER A 175 -7.50 -6.74 -16.90
N GLU A 176 -7.64 -5.44 -17.18
CA GLU A 176 -8.49 -4.94 -18.27
C GLU A 176 -7.99 -5.35 -19.67
N ASP A 177 -7.04 -6.28 -19.77
CA ASP A 177 -6.53 -6.86 -21.02
C ASP A 177 -7.20 -8.21 -21.39
N ASP A 178 -8.09 -8.76 -20.54
CA ASP A 178 -8.81 -10.01 -20.84
C ASP A 178 -10.25 -9.77 -21.38
N GLN A 179 -10.60 -8.53 -21.72
CA GLN A 179 -11.94 -8.16 -22.24
C GLN A 179 -11.92 -7.19 -23.44
N LYS A 180 -10.87 -7.23 -24.28
CA LYS A 180 -10.90 -6.57 -25.59
C LYS A 180 -10.59 -7.54 -26.72
#